data_AF-A0A2A2H507-F1
#
_entry.id   AF-A0A2A2H507-F1
#
_cell.length_a   1.000
_cell.length_b   1.000
_cell.length_c   1.000
_cell.angle_alpha   90.00
_cell.angle_beta   90.00
_cell.angle_gamma   90.00
#
_symmetry.space_group_name_H-M   'P 1'
#
loop_
_entity.id
_entity.type
_entity.pdbx_description
1 polymer ?
#
loop_
_entity_poly.entity_id
_entity_poly.type
_entity_poly.pdbx_seq_one_letter_code
_entity_poly.pdbx_strand_id
1 'polypeptide(L)'
;MIENKIKTLRKAAKVSTMQTSDKIWCVIAGNEEMINNIAYEAILDKERVKILCREHITSRESFVTKKFDFIMLYGDADKIRNLSLISKEDGGASLKIAPYYIGEEPNLMLAVGPEDHIKKFLGDLEKSTAKASFLLEDKTTGFIESDVYITRWLPKFARDIADPLFKMADVALSTVLISTEEEYIEKIKEIAKSNKIFVIRFNDILKEE
;
A
#
# COMPACT_ATOMS: atom_id res chain seq x y z
N MET A 1 -29.10 -11.91 45.76
CA MET A 1 -28.86 -10.54 45.23
C MET A 1 -27.46 -10.35 44.63
N ILE A 2 -26.42 -11.01 45.16
CA ILE A 2 -25.03 -10.94 44.64
C ILE A 2 -24.89 -11.65 43.27
N GLU A 3 -25.54 -12.79 43.07
CA GLU A 3 -25.52 -13.53 41.79
C GLU A 3 -26.03 -12.74 40.59
N ASN A 4 -27.10 -11.95 40.76
CA ASN A 4 -27.59 -11.10 39.68
C ASN A 4 -26.57 -10.01 39.30
N LYS A 5 -25.87 -9.41 40.28
CA LYS A 5 -24.80 -8.44 39.99
C LYS A 5 -23.61 -9.10 39.28
N ILE A 6 -23.22 -10.32 39.68
CA ILE A 6 -22.16 -11.09 39.01
C ILE A 6 -22.58 -11.49 37.59
N LYS A 7 -23.84 -11.87 37.38
CA LYS A 7 -24.38 -12.23 36.07
C LYS A 7 -24.46 -11.01 35.16
N THR A 8 -24.85 -9.85 35.68
CA THR A 8 -24.84 -8.56 34.95
C THR A 8 -23.43 -8.10 34.65
N LEU A 9 -22.47 -8.21 35.59
CA LEU A 9 -21.05 -7.91 35.35
C LEU A 9 -20.43 -8.86 34.32
N ARG A 10 -20.74 -10.16 34.37
CA ARG A 10 -20.32 -11.13 33.34
C ARG A 10 -20.97 -10.83 32.00
N LYS A 11 -22.23 -10.42 31.95
CA LYS A 11 -22.93 -10.04 30.71
C LYS A 11 -22.36 -8.73 30.14
N ALA A 12 -22.05 -7.76 30.98
CA ALA A 12 -21.37 -6.52 30.59
C ALA A 12 -19.94 -6.78 30.11
N ALA A 13 -19.20 -7.68 30.77
CA ALA A 13 -17.89 -8.14 30.31
C ALA A 13 -17.96 -8.92 28.99
N LYS A 14 -19.01 -9.73 28.79
CA LYS A 14 -19.26 -10.45 27.54
C LYS A 14 -19.62 -9.51 26.39
N VAL A 15 -20.32 -8.42 26.70
CA VAL A 15 -20.69 -7.36 25.74
C VAL A 15 -19.49 -6.43 25.47
N SER A 16 -18.59 -6.21 26.43
CA SER A 16 -17.33 -5.48 26.19
C SER A 16 -16.29 -6.30 25.42
N THR A 17 -16.35 -7.64 25.47
CA THR A 17 -15.53 -8.52 24.61
C THR A 17 -16.11 -8.71 23.20
N MET A 18 -17.34 -8.25 22.93
CA MET A 18 -17.87 -8.09 21.57
C MET A 18 -17.67 -6.65 21.11
N GLN A 19 -16.43 -6.15 21.19
CA GLN A 19 -16.00 -5.17 20.21
C GLN A 19 -15.92 -5.96 18.90
N THR A 20 -17.00 -5.97 18.12
CA THR A 20 -16.86 -6.05 16.67
C THR A 20 -16.00 -4.86 16.29
N SER A 21 -14.68 -5.07 16.34
CA SER A 21 -13.69 -4.15 15.81
C SER A 21 -14.10 -3.94 14.36
N ASP A 22 -14.39 -2.70 13.98
CA ASP A 22 -14.68 -2.40 12.58
C ASP A 22 -13.51 -2.94 11.76
N LYS A 23 -13.78 -3.89 10.87
CA LYS A 23 -12.73 -4.46 10.04
C LYS A 23 -12.48 -3.51 8.88
N ILE A 24 -11.21 -3.22 8.64
CA ILE A 24 -10.79 -2.30 7.59
C ILE A 24 -9.70 -2.95 6.75
N TRP A 25 -9.52 -2.42 5.54
CA TRP A 25 -8.41 -2.76 4.68
C TRP A 25 -7.28 -1.77 4.90
N CYS A 26 -6.05 -2.24 4.71
CA CYS A 26 -4.88 -1.39 4.72
C CYS A 26 -3.93 -1.82 3.64
N VAL A 27 -3.35 -0.83 2.98
CA VAL A 27 -2.33 -1.01 1.97
C VAL A 27 -1.09 -0.36 2.48
N ILE A 28 0.01 -1.10 2.50
CA ILE A 28 1.30 -0.60 2.93
C ILE A 28 2.32 -0.81 1.82
N ALA A 29 3.08 0.23 1.50
CA ALA A 29 4.12 0.20 0.49
C ALA A 29 5.41 0.85 1.00
N GLY A 30 6.57 0.27 0.67
CA GLY A 30 7.87 0.79 1.08
C GLY A 30 8.99 -0.20 0.84
N ASN A 31 10.07 -0.10 1.62
CA ASN A 31 11.23 -0.97 1.49
C ASN A 31 10.92 -2.41 1.91
N GLU A 32 11.64 -3.37 1.31
CA GLU A 32 11.45 -4.81 1.55
C GLU A 32 11.55 -5.17 3.05
N GLU A 33 12.56 -4.64 3.76
CA GLU A 33 12.76 -4.90 5.19
C GLU A 33 11.58 -4.44 6.04
N MET A 34 11.07 -3.23 5.79
CA MET A 34 9.88 -2.71 6.47
C MET A 34 8.66 -3.60 6.20
N ILE A 35 8.43 -3.99 4.95
CA ILE A 35 7.28 -4.84 4.59
C ILE A 35 7.42 -6.23 5.21
N ASN A 36 8.64 -6.77 5.33
CA ASN A 36 8.89 -8.00 6.07
C ASN A 36 8.52 -7.88 7.55
N ASN A 37 8.84 -6.76 8.21
CA ASN A 37 8.46 -6.51 9.60
C ASN A 37 6.93 -6.45 9.77
N ILE A 38 6.25 -5.73 8.88
CA ILE A 38 4.78 -5.67 8.88
C ILE A 38 4.16 -7.04 8.63
N ALA A 39 4.69 -7.82 7.70
CA ALA A 39 4.22 -9.17 7.41
C ALA A 39 4.41 -10.10 8.61
N TYR A 40 5.55 -10.01 9.29
CA TYR A 40 5.83 -10.75 10.52
C TYR A 40 4.81 -10.44 11.62
N GLU A 41 4.59 -9.15 11.90
CA GLU A 41 3.60 -8.69 12.89
C GLU A 41 2.17 -9.11 12.55
N ALA A 42 1.80 -9.12 11.26
CA ALA A 42 0.50 -9.59 10.81
C ALA A 42 0.34 -11.11 10.97
N ILE A 43 1.40 -11.89 10.70
CA ILE A 43 1.40 -13.36 10.85
C ILE A 43 1.29 -13.76 12.33
N LEU A 44 1.97 -13.06 13.22
CA LEU A 44 1.88 -13.30 14.66
C LEU A 44 0.46 -13.11 15.19
N ASP A 45 -0.27 -12.12 14.66
CA ASP A 45 -1.65 -11.79 15.03
C ASP A 45 -2.69 -12.22 13.97
N LYS A 46 -2.52 -13.42 13.38
CA LYS A 46 -3.38 -13.95 12.30
C LYS A 46 -4.88 -14.03 12.64
N GLU A 47 -5.24 -14.05 13.91
CA GLU A 47 -6.64 -14.07 14.36
C GLU A 47 -7.32 -12.69 14.16
N ARG A 48 -6.52 -11.63 14.08
CA ARG A 48 -6.95 -10.23 14.05
C ARG A 48 -6.70 -9.57 12.70
N VAL A 49 -5.67 -10.01 11.97
CA VAL A 49 -5.29 -9.47 10.66
C VAL A 49 -4.95 -10.61 9.69
N LYS A 50 -5.46 -10.52 8.47
CA LYS A 50 -5.15 -11.40 7.35
C LYS A 50 -4.34 -10.62 6.32
N ILE A 51 -3.27 -11.22 5.82
CA ILE A 51 -2.57 -10.76 4.62
C ILE A 51 -3.39 -11.22 3.41
N LEU A 52 -3.84 -10.26 2.59
CA LEU A 52 -4.61 -10.54 1.38
C LEU A 52 -3.71 -10.75 0.18
N CYS A 53 -2.71 -9.88 -0.01
CA CYS A 53 -1.71 -10.06 -1.05
C CYS A 53 -0.41 -9.35 -0.67
N ARG A 54 0.68 -9.77 -1.33
CA ARG A 54 2.00 -9.17 -1.20
C ARG A 54 2.69 -9.23 -2.55
N GLU A 55 3.30 -8.12 -2.96
CA GLU A 55 3.98 -8.00 -4.24
C GLU A 55 5.35 -7.35 -4.07
N HIS A 56 6.32 -7.80 -4.86
CA HIS A 56 7.63 -7.17 -4.99
C HIS A 56 7.72 -6.47 -6.34
N ILE A 57 7.82 -5.14 -6.33
CA ILE A 57 7.79 -4.33 -7.53
C ILE A 57 9.21 -3.87 -7.85
N THR A 58 9.64 -4.14 -9.08
CA THR A 58 10.87 -3.60 -9.65
C THR A 58 10.54 -2.75 -10.88
N SER A 59 10.87 -1.47 -10.83
CA SER A 59 10.69 -0.55 -11.96
C SER A 59 12.03 -0.05 -12.47
N ARG A 60 12.28 -0.21 -13.78
CA ARG A 60 13.51 0.24 -14.44
C ARG A 60 13.29 1.57 -15.16
N GLU A 61 14.13 2.55 -14.85
CA GLU A 61 14.07 3.88 -15.44
C GLU A 61 15.46 4.43 -15.76
N SER A 62 15.71 4.69 -17.04
CA SER A 62 17.01 5.12 -17.54
C SER A 62 18.12 4.23 -17.01
N PHE A 63 18.89 4.66 -16.02
CA PHE A 63 20.00 3.90 -15.41
C PHE A 63 19.71 3.39 -14.00
N VAL A 64 18.52 3.66 -13.47
CA VAL A 64 18.10 3.39 -12.10
C VAL A 64 17.05 2.29 -12.08
N THR A 65 17.14 1.40 -11.11
CA THR A 65 16.15 0.39 -10.77
C THR A 65 15.57 0.77 -9.42
N LYS A 66 14.30 1.14 -9.40
CA LYS A 66 13.54 1.43 -8.18
C LYS A 66 12.90 0.13 -7.71
N LYS A 67 13.05 -0.20 -6.43
CA LYS A 67 12.47 -1.41 -5.84
C LYS A 67 11.63 -1.04 -4.64
N PHE A 68 10.47 -1.66 -4.54
CA PHE A 68 9.63 -1.54 -3.36
C PHE A 68 8.73 -2.76 -3.22
N ASP A 69 8.34 -3.01 -1.99
CA ASP A 69 7.37 -4.03 -1.65
C ASP A 69 6.02 -3.38 -1.33
N PHE A 70 4.99 -4.18 -1.55
CA PHE A 70 3.60 -3.83 -1.29
C PHE A 70 2.96 -4.96 -0.51
N ILE A 71 2.14 -4.63 0.49
CA ILE A 71 1.32 -5.58 1.23
C ILE A 71 -0.08 -5.03 1.46
N MET A 72 -1.08 -5.87 1.24
CA MET A 72 -2.47 -5.57 1.55
C MET A 72 -2.96 -6.43 2.71
N LEU A 73 -3.59 -5.78 3.68
CA LEU A 73 -4.04 -6.36 4.93
C LEU A 73 -5.54 -6.13 5.10
N TYR A 74 -6.22 -7.07 5.77
CA TYR A 74 -7.60 -6.93 6.22
C TYR A 74 -7.74 -7.42 7.65
N GLY A 75 -8.33 -6.62 8.53
CA GLY A 75 -8.45 -7.00 9.93
C GLY A 75 -9.02 -5.92 10.83
N ASP A 76 -8.92 -6.18 12.13
CA ASP A 76 -9.36 -5.29 13.20
C ASP A 76 -8.75 -3.89 13.05
N ALA A 77 -9.59 -2.84 13.09
CA ALA A 77 -9.15 -1.46 12.87
C ALA A 77 -8.04 -1.00 13.81
N ASP A 78 -8.06 -1.41 15.08
CA ASP A 78 -7.02 -1.05 16.05
C ASP A 78 -5.68 -1.73 15.74
N LYS A 79 -5.67 -3.02 15.37
CA LYS A 79 -4.43 -3.70 14.96
C LYS A 79 -3.90 -3.13 13.64
N ILE A 80 -4.78 -2.89 12.67
CA ILE A 80 -4.40 -2.22 11.41
C ILE A 80 -3.82 -0.83 11.66
N ARG A 81 -4.40 -0.06 12.57
CA ARG A 81 -3.88 1.27 12.95
C ARG A 81 -2.48 1.18 13.56
N ASN A 82 -2.21 0.17 14.36
CA ASN A 82 -0.87 -0.06 14.92
C ASN A 82 0.15 -0.40 13.83
N LEU A 83 -0.19 -1.32 12.91
CA LEU A 83 0.67 -1.66 11.76
C LEU A 83 0.93 -0.46 10.84
N SER A 84 -0.10 0.36 10.61
CA SER A 84 -0.01 1.61 9.87
C SER A 84 0.97 2.59 10.52
N LEU A 85 0.96 2.69 11.85
CA LEU A 85 1.86 3.56 12.60
C LEU A 85 3.32 3.06 12.52
N ILE A 86 3.55 1.77 12.73
CA ILE A 86 4.88 1.15 12.58
C ILE A 86 5.43 1.41 11.17
N SER A 87 4.61 1.17 10.15
CA SER A 87 5.02 1.45 8.77
C SER A 87 5.43 2.91 8.57
N LYS A 88 4.70 3.86 9.15
CA LYS A 88 5.01 5.30 9.02
C LYS A 88 6.28 5.69 9.75
N GLU A 89 6.55 5.11 10.90
CA GLU A 89 7.79 5.30 11.65
C GLU A 89 8.99 4.75 10.87
N ASP A 90 8.81 3.64 10.17
CA ASP A 90 9.83 2.98 9.34
C ASP A 90 9.93 3.54 7.91
N GLY A 91 9.24 4.65 7.61
CA GLY A 91 9.37 5.36 6.34
C GLY A 91 8.37 4.98 5.24
N GLY A 92 7.40 4.09 5.50
CA GLY A 92 6.43 3.59 4.53
C GLY A 92 5.24 4.50 4.25
N ALA A 93 4.54 4.19 3.16
CA ALA A 93 3.18 4.65 2.89
C ALA A 93 2.19 3.63 3.48
N SER A 94 1.12 4.12 4.10
CA SER A 94 0.04 3.33 4.66
C SER A 94 -1.33 3.97 4.39
N LEU A 95 -2.06 3.38 3.44
CA LEU A 95 -3.41 3.80 3.06
C LEU A 95 -4.46 2.89 3.71
N LYS A 96 -5.23 3.42 4.66
CA LYS A 96 -6.36 2.72 5.29
C LYS A 96 -7.64 2.94 4.50
N ILE A 97 -8.35 1.86 4.23
CA ILE A 97 -9.52 1.85 3.34
C ILE A 97 -10.70 1.31 4.15
N ALA A 98 -11.64 2.21 4.42
CA ALA A 98 -12.84 1.92 5.18
C ALA A 98 -13.86 1.12 4.34
N PRO A 99 -14.74 0.33 4.97
CA PRO A 99 -15.71 -0.52 4.25
C PRO A 99 -16.62 0.24 3.28
N TYR A 100 -16.96 1.50 3.57
CA TYR A 100 -17.86 2.28 2.72
C TYR A 100 -17.33 2.46 1.30
N TYR A 101 -16.01 2.62 1.11
CA TYR A 101 -15.45 2.72 -0.24
C TYR A 101 -15.71 1.45 -1.05
N ILE A 102 -15.62 0.27 -0.43
CA ILE A 102 -15.82 -1.00 -1.13
C ILE A 102 -17.30 -1.23 -1.47
N GLY A 103 -18.21 -0.72 -0.63
CA GLY A 103 -19.65 -0.84 -0.84
C GLY A 103 -20.24 0.19 -1.81
N GLU A 104 -19.66 1.39 -1.87
CA GLU A 104 -20.25 2.53 -2.60
C GLU A 104 -19.51 2.90 -3.88
N GLU A 105 -18.20 2.62 -3.98
CA GLU A 105 -17.40 3.01 -5.13
C GLU A 105 -17.31 1.90 -6.19
N PRO A 106 -17.49 2.22 -7.48
CA PRO A 106 -17.31 1.26 -8.55
C PRO A 106 -15.81 0.96 -8.77
N ASN A 107 -15.49 -0.33 -8.90
CA ASN A 107 -14.16 -0.83 -9.29
C ASN A 107 -12.97 -0.06 -8.70
N LEU A 108 -12.76 -0.23 -7.40
CA LEU A 108 -11.58 0.30 -6.73
C LEU A 108 -10.27 -0.25 -7.34
N MET A 109 -9.33 0.65 -7.56
CA MET A 109 -7.98 0.34 -8.04
C MET A 109 -6.95 1.07 -7.18
N LEU A 110 -5.88 0.36 -6.82
CA LEU A 110 -4.72 0.93 -6.15
C LEU A 110 -3.63 1.21 -7.18
N ALA A 111 -3.08 2.40 -7.14
CA ALA A 111 -1.93 2.81 -7.92
C ALA A 111 -0.77 3.13 -6.97
N VAL A 112 0.38 2.48 -7.18
CA VAL A 112 1.58 2.65 -6.36
C VAL A 112 2.78 2.93 -7.26
N GLY A 113 3.49 4.00 -6.96
CA GLY A 113 4.71 4.34 -7.69
C GLY A 113 5.37 5.60 -7.17
N PRO A 114 6.49 6.02 -7.78
CA PRO A 114 7.14 7.29 -7.47
C PRO A 114 6.15 8.46 -7.55
N GLU A 115 6.27 9.43 -6.64
CA GLU A 115 5.32 10.56 -6.55
C GLU A 115 5.20 11.35 -7.88
N ASP A 116 6.33 11.57 -8.56
CA ASP A 116 6.38 12.24 -9.86
C ASP A 116 5.66 11.44 -10.96
N HIS A 117 5.78 10.12 -10.93
CA HIS A 117 5.08 9.23 -11.85
C HIS A 117 3.57 9.23 -11.57
N ILE A 118 3.16 9.15 -10.31
CA ILE A 118 1.75 9.22 -9.90
C ILE A 118 1.11 10.54 -10.34
N LYS A 119 1.79 11.68 -10.13
CA LYS A 119 1.31 12.99 -10.63
C LYS A 119 1.11 13.00 -12.14
N LYS A 120 2.07 12.46 -12.89
CA LYS A 120 1.97 12.38 -14.35
C LYS A 120 0.82 11.47 -14.78
N PHE A 121 0.66 10.32 -14.14
CA PHE A 121 -0.44 9.40 -14.40
C PHE A 121 -1.81 10.03 -14.16
N LEU A 122 -2.03 10.70 -13.04
CA LEU A 122 -3.28 11.41 -12.78
C LEU A 122 -3.55 12.49 -13.85
N GLY A 123 -2.51 13.24 -14.25
CA GLY A 123 -2.63 14.22 -15.34
C GLY A 123 -2.90 13.60 -16.72
N ASP A 124 -2.37 12.41 -16.99
CA ASP A 124 -2.64 11.68 -18.23
C ASP A 124 -4.05 11.06 -18.23
N LEU A 125 -4.55 10.59 -17.07
CA LEU A 125 -5.94 10.14 -16.91
C LEU A 125 -6.91 11.25 -17.26
N GLU A 126 -6.76 12.44 -16.67
CA GLU A 126 -7.61 13.60 -16.93
C GLU A 126 -7.63 13.99 -18.42
N LYS A 127 -6.48 13.97 -19.09
CA LYS A 127 -6.38 14.28 -20.53
C LYS A 127 -7.00 13.21 -21.41
N SER A 128 -6.96 11.96 -20.97
CA SER A 128 -7.28 10.82 -21.82
C SER A 128 -8.76 10.59 -22.02
N THR A 129 -9.67 11.31 -21.36
CA THR A 129 -11.12 11.01 -21.22
C THR A 129 -11.46 9.75 -20.41
N ALA A 130 -10.46 9.04 -19.85
CA ALA A 130 -10.71 7.99 -18.88
C ALA A 130 -11.21 8.62 -17.56
N LYS A 131 -12.43 8.29 -17.16
CA LYS A 131 -13.00 8.83 -15.92
C LYS A 131 -12.54 8.00 -14.73
N ALA A 132 -11.76 8.61 -13.86
CA ALA A 132 -11.41 8.04 -12.56
C ALA A 132 -11.62 9.10 -11.47
N SER A 133 -12.22 8.68 -10.36
CA SER A 133 -12.36 9.51 -9.17
C SER A 133 -11.20 9.19 -8.23
N PHE A 134 -10.49 10.23 -7.81
CA PHE A 134 -9.46 10.12 -6.79
C PHE A 134 -10.12 10.11 -5.40
N LEU A 135 -9.80 9.11 -4.59
CA LEU A 135 -10.45 8.91 -3.29
C LEU A 135 -9.53 9.18 -2.11
N LEU A 136 -8.34 8.57 -2.12
CA LEU A 136 -7.37 8.66 -1.03
C LEU A 136 -5.94 8.63 -1.60
N GLU A 137 -5.02 9.31 -0.92
CA GLU A 137 -3.59 9.20 -1.16
C GLU A 137 -2.85 9.10 0.16
N ASP A 138 -1.77 8.34 0.16
CA ASP A 138 -0.75 8.43 1.18
C ASP A 138 0.65 8.23 0.59
N LYS A 139 1.66 8.82 1.22
CA LYS A 139 3.04 8.85 0.73
C LYS A 139 4.01 8.24 1.73
N THR A 140 5.14 7.75 1.24
CA THR A 140 6.23 7.34 2.13
C THR A 140 6.75 8.54 2.91
N THR A 141 7.06 8.31 4.17
CA THR A 141 7.73 9.29 5.05
C THR A 141 9.25 9.19 4.96
N GLY A 142 9.76 8.06 4.44
CA GLY A 142 11.14 7.83 4.07
C GLY A 142 11.31 7.59 2.57
N PHE A 143 12.56 7.42 2.15
CA PHE A 143 12.91 7.14 0.77
C PHE A 143 13.02 5.63 0.51
N ILE A 144 12.72 5.22 -0.71
CA ILE A 144 12.89 3.83 -1.13
C ILE A 144 14.25 3.56 -1.76
N GLU A 145 14.70 2.32 -1.64
CA GLU A 145 15.95 1.88 -2.24
C GLU A 145 15.95 2.01 -3.77
N SER A 146 17.01 2.62 -4.29
CA SER A 146 17.27 2.73 -5.72
C SER A 146 18.66 2.21 -6.06
N ASP A 147 18.72 1.33 -7.05
CA ASP A 147 19.95 0.71 -7.55
C ASP A 147 20.32 1.30 -8.91
N VAL A 148 21.58 1.69 -9.12
CA VAL A 148 22.05 2.09 -10.46
C VAL A 148 22.73 0.95 -11.18
N TYR A 149 22.22 0.59 -12.35
CA TYR A 149 22.79 -0.51 -13.11
C TYR A 149 23.99 -0.09 -13.96
N ILE A 150 24.11 1.19 -14.35
CA ILE A 150 25.25 1.65 -15.16
C ILE A 150 26.57 1.43 -14.43
N THR A 151 26.56 1.60 -13.11
CA THR A 151 27.78 1.48 -12.32
C THR A 151 28.32 0.05 -12.33
N ARG A 152 27.48 -0.96 -12.62
CA ARG A 152 27.92 -2.36 -12.85
C ARG A 152 28.91 -2.50 -14.00
N TRP A 153 28.93 -1.57 -14.95
CA TRP A 153 29.84 -1.56 -16.10
C TRP A 153 31.02 -0.61 -15.91
N LEU A 154 31.03 0.19 -14.85
CA LEU A 154 32.14 1.09 -14.52
C LEU A 154 33.27 0.34 -13.80
N PRO A 155 34.55 0.74 -14.05
CA PRO A 155 35.69 0.32 -13.24
C PRO A 155 35.49 0.70 -11.76
N LYS A 156 36.09 -0.06 -10.84
CA LYS A 156 35.87 0.05 -9.39
C LYS A 156 36.00 1.48 -8.85
N PHE A 157 37.02 2.23 -9.27
CA PHE A 157 37.23 3.61 -8.83
C PHE A 157 36.10 4.57 -9.23
N ALA A 158 35.51 4.40 -10.42
CA ALA A 158 34.42 5.24 -10.90
C ALA A 158 33.08 4.82 -10.29
N ARG A 159 32.90 3.51 -10.05
CA ARG A 159 31.76 2.96 -9.30
C ARG A 159 31.73 3.50 -7.87
N ASP A 160 32.86 3.46 -7.15
CA ASP A 160 32.93 3.88 -5.75
C ASP A 160 32.62 5.39 -5.57
N ILE A 161 32.80 6.20 -6.61
CA ILE A 161 32.45 7.64 -6.62
C ILE A 161 30.99 7.86 -7.06
N ALA A 162 30.51 7.11 -8.06
CA ALA A 162 29.18 7.30 -8.64
C ALA A 162 28.06 6.64 -7.81
N ASP A 163 28.30 5.45 -7.26
CA ASP A 163 27.29 4.67 -6.52
C ASP A 163 26.64 5.49 -5.40
N PRO A 164 27.38 6.22 -4.52
CA PRO A 164 26.76 7.03 -3.48
C PRO A 164 25.86 8.13 -4.02
N LEU A 165 26.26 8.81 -5.11
CA LEU A 165 25.49 9.92 -5.68
C LEU A 165 24.13 9.50 -6.22
N PHE A 166 24.02 8.25 -6.70
CA PHE A 166 22.77 7.76 -7.26
C PHE A 166 21.99 6.84 -6.32
N LYS A 167 22.62 6.14 -5.39
CA LYS A 167 21.93 5.45 -4.29
C LYS A 167 21.22 6.43 -3.35
N MET A 168 21.66 7.70 -3.36
CA MET A 168 21.01 8.83 -2.66
C MET A 168 19.97 9.56 -3.53
N ALA A 169 19.55 8.99 -4.67
CA ALA A 169 18.35 9.48 -5.35
C ALA A 169 17.14 9.06 -4.52
N ASP A 170 16.86 9.88 -3.52
CA ASP A 170 15.76 9.83 -2.59
C ASP A 170 14.42 9.89 -3.34
N VAL A 171 13.75 8.74 -3.50
CA VAL A 171 12.45 8.64 -4.19
C VAL A 171 11.35 8.39 -3.17
N ALA A 172 10.38 9.30 -3.08
CA ALA A 172 9.15 9.08 -2.33
C ALA A 172 8.15 8.27 -3.18
N LEU A 173 7.51 7.28 -2.56
CA LEU A 173 6.37 6.60 -3.18
C LEU A 173 5.07 7.30 -2.78
N SER A 174 4.12 7.28 -3.71
CA SER A 174 2.72 7.60 -3.46
C SER A 174 1.87 6.36 -3.75
N THR A 175 0.94 6.10 -2.83
CA THR A 175 -0.11 5.08 -2.95
C THR A 175 -1.44 5.81 -3.05
N VAL A 176 -2.17 5.58 -4.15
CA VAL A 176 -3.43 6.25 -4.45
C VAL A 176 -4.53 5.22 -4.63
N LEU A 177 -5.68 5.48 -4.03
CA LEU A 177 -6.93 4.76 -4.29
C LEU A 177 -7.77 5.56 -5.28
N ILE A 178 -8.15 4.94 -6.38
CA ILE A 178 -9.07 5.49 -7.38
C ILE A 178 -10.28 4.58 -7.56
N SER A 179 -11.42 5.15 -7.93
CA SER A 179 -12.59 4.42 -8.44
C SER A 179 -12.84 4.76 -9.91
N THR A 180 -13.41 3.82 -10.64
CA THR A 180 -13.65 3.98 -12.09
C THR A 180 -14.77 3.07 -12.57
N GLU A 181 -15.34 3.39 -13.73
CA GLU A 181 -16.30 2.51 -14.40
C GLU A 181 -15.57 1.38 -15.15
N GLU A 182 -16.21 0.22 -15.33
CA GLU A 182 -15.58 -0.97 -15.93
C GLU A 182 -14.99 -0.69 -17.32
N GLU A 183 -15.61 0.19 -18.10
CA GLU A 183 -15.17 0.55 -19.45
C GLU A 183 -13.80 1.25 -19.51
N TYR A 184 -13.36 1.89 -18.41
CA TYR A 184 -12.09 2.63 -18.37
C TYR A 184 -10.93 1.83 -17.79
N ILE A 185 -11.17 0.63 -17.25
CA ILE A 185 -10.17 -0.14 -16.50
C ILE A 185 -8.94 -0.48 -17.36
N GLU A 186 -9.15 -1.00 -18.56
CA GLU A 186 -8.03 -1.38 -19.43
C GLU A 186 -7.22 -0.16 -19.88
N LYS A 187 -7.90 0.95 -20.16
CA LYS A 187 -7.26 2.22 -20.48
C LYS A 187 -6.45 2.78 -19.30
N ILE A 188 -6.97 2.68 -18.08
CA ILE A 188 -6.24 3.08 -16.87
C ILE A 188 -4.99 2.22 -16.69
N LYS A 189 -5.08 0.89 -16.91
CA LYS A 189 -3.93 -0.02 -16.86
C LYS A 189 -2.89 0.33 -17.93
N GLU A 190 -3.30 0.67 -19.14
CA GLU A 190 -2.40 1.11 -20.22
C GLU A 190 -1.66 2.41 -19.87
N ILE A 191 -2.36 3.40 -19.32
CA ILE A 191 -1.78 4.68 -18.88
C ILE A 191 -0.84 4.46 -17.70
N ALA A 192 -1.22 3.59 -16.74
CA ALA A 192 -0.36 3.21 -15.62
C ALA A 192 0.92 2.52 -16.09
N LYS A 193 0.82 1.57 -17.01
CA LYS A 193 1.97 0.88 -17.61
C LYS A 193 2.91 1.86 -18.32
N SER A 194 2.35 2.81 -19.05
CA SER A 194 3.12 3.87 -19.75
C SER A 194 3.84 4.81 -18.77
N ASN A 195 3.24 5.01 -17.59
CA ASN A 195 3.82 5.79 -16.50
C ASN A 195 4.63 4.94 -15.50
N LYS A 196 4.84 3.65 -15.77
CA LYS A 196 5.60 2.70 -14.91
C LYS A 196 5.08 2.59 -13.47
N ILE A 197 3.76 2.68 -13.33
CA ILE A 197 3.06 2.57 -12.05
C ILE A 197 2.52 1.16 -11.90
N PHE A 198 2.66 0.63 -10.69
CA PHE A 198 2.03 -0.62 -10.32
C PHE A 198 0.55 -0.37 -10.00
N VAL A 199 -0.33 -1.15 -10.62
CA VAL A 199 -1.78 -1.02 -10.40
C VAL A 199 -2.39 -2.39 -10.14
N ILE A 200 -3.24 -2.46 -9.11
CA ILE A 200 -4.00 -3.66 -8.76
C ILE A 200 -5.47 -3.32 -8.53
N ARG A 201 -6.40 -4.15 -9.02
CA ARG A 201 -7.82 -3.99 -8.74
C ARG A 201 -8.12 -4.60 -7.37
N PHE A 202 -8.88 -3.88 -6.55
CA PHE A 202 -9.38 -4.41 -5.28
C PHE A 202 -10.22 -5.67 -5.46
N ASN A 203 -11.06 -5.71 -6.50
CA ASN A 203 -11.95 -6.84 -6.78
C ASN A 203 -11.20 -8.12 -7.15
N ASP A 204 -9.99 -8.03 -7.69
CA ASP A 204 -9.18 -9.22 -8.04
C ASP A 204 -8.70 -9.91 -6.75
N ILE A 205 -8.47 -9.12 -5.70
CA ILE A 205 -7.99 -9.59 -4.39
C ILE A 205 -9.16 -10.13 -3.53
N LEU A 206 -10.33 -9.49 -3.61
CA LEU A 206 -11.51 -9.89 -2.83
C LEU A 206 -12.16 -11.20 -3.33
N LYS A 207 -11.92 -11.59 -4.59
CA LYS A 207 -12.49 -12.80 -5.20
C LYS A 207 -11.68 -14.08 -4.92
N GLU A 208 -10.50 -13.97 -4.30
CA GLU A 208 -9.66 -15.13 -3.94
C GLU A 208 -10.07 -15.80 -2.61
N GLU A 209 -11.34 -15.65 -2.17
CA GLU A 209 -11.91 -16.37 -1.01
C GLU A 209 -12.90 -17.48 -1.39
#